data_AF-A0A800JEV5-F1
#
_entry.id   AF-A0A800JEV5-F1
#
_cell.length_a   1.000
_cell.length_b   1.000
_cell.length_c   1.000
_cell.angle_alpha   90.00
_cell.angle_beta   90.00
_cell.angle_gamma   90.00
#
_symmetry.space_group_name_H-M   'P 1'
#
loop_
_entity.id
_entity.type
_entity.pdbx_description
1 polymer ?
#
loop_
_entity_poly.entity_id
_entity_poly.type
_entity_poly.pdbx_seq_one_letter_code
_entity_poly.pdbx_strand_id
1 'polypeptide(L)'
;MHCAYDLAATYAENFQRGPRLSSPPNVSVTPENERVEFLGNPVNSRLGIAAGLLLNAKWIEGYAERGWDLLTYKTVRSSARACYPPPNWAFVNADAGEGPVYATDDLPDDPADISSAVCFGMPSMSPEFWREDIARAKTVLRAGQLLIVSVVASPEAGWSAEQVADDYAQCAAWVAEAG
;
A
#
# COMPACT_ATOMS: atom_id res chain seq x y z
N MET A 1 -13.05 -17.32 -0.40
CA MET A 1 -11.88 -16.61 0.20
C MET A 1 -12.39 -15.40 0.99
N HIS A 2 -11.87 -15.11 2.18
CA HIS A 2 -12.21 -13.88 2.92
C HIS A 2 -11.08 -12.86 2.74
N CYS A 3 -11.22 -11.96 1.77
CA CYS A 3 -10.20 -10.98 1.43
C CYS A 3 -10.23 -9.79 2.41
N ALA A 4 -9.04 -9.25 2.73
CA ALA A 4 -8.93 -8.03 3.52
C ALA A 4 -9.57 -6.82 2.82
N TYR A 5 -9.45 -6.79 1.49
CA TYR A 5 -10.10 -5.83 0.59
C TYR A 5 -11.38 -6.45 0.00
N ASP A 6 -12.47 -5.67 -0.01
CA ASP A 6 -13.72 -6.08 -0.64
C ASP A 6 -13.75 -5.62 -2.09
N LEU A 7 -13.65 -6.59 -3.02
CA LEU A 7 -13.61 -6.38 -4.46
C LEU A 7 -14.92 -5.81 -5.03
N ALA A 8 -16.05 -6.02 -4.33
CA ALA A 8 -17.35 -5.50 -4.74
C ALA A 8 -17.59 -4.06 -4.26
N ALA A 9 -16.82 -3.61 -3.26
CA ALA A 9 -16.92 -2.26 -2.73
C ALA A 9 -16.01 -1.29 -3.49
N THR A 10 -16.38 -0.02 -3.48
CA THR A 10 -15.54 1.06 -3.98
C THR A 10 -14.25 1.19 -3.17
N TYR A 11 -13.25 1.84 -3.77
CA TYR A 11 -12.02 2.18 -3.04
C TYR A 11 -12.30 3.03 -1.80
N ALA A 12 -13.22 4.00 -1.89
CA ALA A 12 -13.57 4.88 -0.78
C ALA A 12 -14.19 4.12 0.40
N GLU A 13 -15.04 3.13 0.13
CA GLU A 13 -15.62 2.27 1.18
C GLU A 13 -14.56 1.40 1.85
N ASN A 14 -13.66 0.79 1.07
CA ASN A 14 -12.51 0.04 1.62
C ASN A 14 -11.58 0.95 2.44
N PHE A 15 -11.34 2.18 1.97
CA PHE A 15 -10.54 3.19 2.64
C PHE A 15 -11.16 3.58 3.99
N GLN A 16 -12.46 3.90 4.01
CA GLN A 16 -13.14 4.35 5.21
C GLN A 16 -13.26 3.23 6.25
N ARG A 17 -13.61 2.01 5.81
CA ARG A 17 -13.83 0.86 6.69
C ARG A 17 -12.53 0.35 7.32
N GLY A 18 -11.44 0.31 6.57
CA GLY A 18 -10.23 -0.42 6.96
C GLY A 18 -10.25 -1.88 6.50
N PRO A 19 -9.16 -2.62 6.76
CA PRO A 19 -9.00 -3.99 6.28
C PRO A 19 -9.90 -4.97 7.05
N ARG A 20 -10.50 -5.93 6.33
CA ARG A 20 -11.27 -7.02 6.94
C ARG A 20 -10.35 -8.13 7.44
N LEU A 21 -9.80 -7.95 8.64
CA LEU A 21 -8.87 -8.90 9.25
C LEU A 21 -9.48 -9.53 10.50
N SER A 22 -9.04 -10.75 10.83
CA SER A 22 -9.34 -11.42 12.11
C SER A 22 -8.65 -10.72 13.29
N SER A 23 -8.66 -11.30 14.49
CA SER A 23 -7.76 -10.84 15.55
C SER A 23 -6.29 -11.09 15.14
N PRO A 24 -5.35 -10.19 15.49
CA PRO A 24 -3.95 -10.40 15.19
C PRO A 24 -3.43 -11.64 15.97
N PRO A 25 -2.49 -12.42 15.38
CA PRO A 25 -1.83 -13.50 16.10
C PRO A 25 -0.88 -12.93 17.17
N ASN A 26 -0.46 -13.78 18.10
CA ASN A 26 0.66 -13.44 18.98
C ASN A 26 1.96 -13.43 18.15
N VAL A 27 2.52 -12.23 17.96
CA VAL A 27 3.78 -12.03 17.26
C VAL A 27 4.90 -11.94 18.30
N SER A 28 5.93 -12.78 18.17
CA SER A 28 7.12 -12.72 19.02
C SER A 28 7.89 -11.42 18.78
N VAL A 29 8.41 -10.82 19.85
CA VAL A 29 9.31 -9.67 19.73
C VAL A 29 10.68 -10.16 19.25
N THR A 30 11.19 -9.57 18.18
CA THR A 30 12.55 -9.82 17.72
C THR A 30 13.55 -9.05 18.60
N PRO A 31 14.53 -9.74 19.23
CA PRO A 31 15.59 -9.10 20.00
C PRO A 31 16.40 -8.11 19.15
N GLU A 32 16.90 -7.03 19.76
CA GLU A 32 17.61 -5.99 19.01
C GLU A 32 18.87 -6.50 18.31
N ASN A 33 19.57 -7.45 18.92
CA ASN A 33 20.76 -8.10 18.38
C ASN A 33 20.46 -9.09 17.23
N GLU A 34 19.19 -9.38 16.96
CA GLU A 34 18.74 -10.25 15.88
C GLU A 34 18.13 -9.47 14.70
N ARG A 35 18.01 -8.14 14.83
CA ARG A 35 17.53 -7.28 13.74
C ARG A 35 18.50 -7.30 12.56
N VAL A 36 17.93 -7.17 11.36
CA VAL A 36 18.68 -7.13 10.09
C VAL A 36 18.66 -5.72 9.49
N GLU A 37 19.63 -5.41 8.65
CA GLU A 37 19.68 -4.13 7.96
C GLU A 37 18.81 -4.13 6.69
N PHE A 38 18.07 -3.05 6.50
CA PHE A 38 17.33 -2.70 5.29
C PHE A 38 17.45 -1.20 5.02
N LEU A 39 18.10 -0.83 3.91
CA LEU A 39 18.33 0.56 3.50
C LEU A 39 18.94 1.42 4.64
N GLY A 40 19.90 0.85 5.38
CA GLY A 40 20.54 1.52 6.51
C GLY A 40 19.72 1.55 7.81
N ASN A 41 18.54 0.93 7.87
CA ASN A 41 17.69 0.87 9.05
C ASN A 41 17.68 -0.54 9.66
N PRO A 42 17.79 -0.69 11.00
CA PRO A 42 17.60 -1.98 11.66
C PRO A 42 16.12 -2.35 11.71
N VAL A 43 15.75 -3.48 11.12
CA VAL A 43 14.37 -3.99 11.05
C VAL A 43 14.27 -5.42 11.58
N ASN A 44 13.10 -5.85 12.05
CA ASN A 44 12.93 -7.21 12.60
C ASN A 44 13.00 -8.28 11.49
N SER A 45 12.61 -7.95 10.26
CA SER A 45 12.76 -8.80 9.07
C SER A 45 12.70 -7.96 7.79
N ARG A 46 13.00 -8.60 6.64
CA ARG A 46 12.87 -7.99 5.31
C ARG A 46 11.53 -8.33 4.63
N LEU A 47 10.53 -8.74 5.42
CA LEU A 47 9.21 -9.08 4.91
C LEU A 47 8.30 -7.86 4.95
N GLY A 48 7.65 -7.58 3.82
CA GLY A 48 6.89 -6.36 3.65
C GLY A 48 5.60 -6.52 2.85
N ILE A 49 4.72 -5.54 3.03
CA ILE A 49 3.51 -5.37 2.23
C ILE A 49 3.70 -4.16 1.31
N ALA A 50 3.45 -4.38 0.02
CA ALA A 50 3.56 -3.37 -1.01
C ALA A 50 2.43 -2.32 -0.96
N ALA A 51 2.68 -1.15 -1.57
CA ALA A 51 1.77 0.00 -1.59
C ALA A 51 0.37 -0.30 -2.17
N GLY A 52 0.19 -1.40 -2.90
CA GLY A 52 -1.07 -1.78 -3.51
C GLY A 52 -2.25 -1.82 -2.51
N LEU A 53 -1.99 -2.30 -1.29
CA LEU A 53 -3.01 -2.70 -0.32
C LEU A 53 -3.09 -1.84 0.94
N LEU A 54 -2.04 -1.10 1.32
CA LEU A 54 -2.05 -0.34 2.58
C LEU A 54 -2.61 1.07 2.38
N LEU A 55 -3.94 1.16 2.29
CA LEU A 55 -4.66 2.37 1.86
C LEU A 55 -4.44 3.60 2.76
N ASN A 56 -4.32 3.39 4.06
CA ASN A 56 -4.18 4.44 5.09
C ASN A 56 -3.69 3.84 6.42
N ALA A 57 -3.60 4.65 7.47
CA ALA A 57 -3.12 4.27 8.81
C ALA A 57 -3.84 3.05 9.40
N LYS A 58 -5.14 2.85 9.15
CA LYS A 58 -5.89 1.67 9.63
C LYS A 58 -5.37 0.38 9.00
N TRP A 59 -4.97 0.46 7.73
CA TRP A 59 -4.36 -0.68 7.04
C TRP A 59 -2.93 -0.90 7.54
N ILE A 60 -2.15 0.16 7.72
CA ILE A 60 -0.81 0.06 8.31
C ILE A 60 -0.87 -0.61 9.68
N GLU A 61 -1.74 -0.13 10.59
CA GLU A 61 -1.95 -0.70 11.92
C GLU A 61 -2.31 -2.18 11.85
N GLY A 62 -3.32 -2.54 11.05
CA GLY A 62 -3.78 -3.92 10.93
C GLY A 62 -2.69 -4.89 10.47
N TYR A 63 -1.80 -4.49 9.56
CA TYR A 63 -0.70 -5.33 9.11
C TYR A 63 0.53 -5.25 10.05
N ALA A 64 0.80 -4.10 10.68
CA ALA A 64 1.84 -3.95 11.69
C ALA A 64 1.59 -4.88 12.89
N GLU A 65 0.35 -4.98 13.37
CA GLU A 65 -0.01 -5.83 14.49
C GLU A 65 0.22 -7.33 14.23
N ARG A 66 0.28 -7.72 12.95
CA ARG A 66 0.53 -9.09 12.48
C ARG A 66 1.99 -9.42 12.26
N GLY A 67 2.89 -8.48 12.54
CA GLY A 67 4.34 -8.69 12.47
C GLY A 67 4.96 -8.43 11.10
N TRP A 68 4.27 -7.73 10.21
CA TRP A 68 4.90 -7.23 8.98
C TRP A 68 5.82 -6.08 9.31
N ASP A 69 7.06 -6.11 8.83
CA ASP A 69 8.10 -5.16 9.25
C ASP A 69 8.33 -4.04 8.24
N LEU A 70 8.12 -4.29 6.94
CA LEU A 70 8.24 -3.26 5.91
C LEU A 70 6.85 -2.90 5.37
N LEU A 71 6.26 -1.81 5.86
CA LEU A 71 4.88 -1.44 5.57
C LEU A 71 4.85 -0.27 4.59
N THR A 72 4.47 -0.54 3.35
CA THR A 72 4.45 0.49 2.31
C THR A 72 3.08 1.15 2.22
N TYR A 73 2.95 2.36 2.73
CA TYR A 73 1.78 3.23 2.61
C TYR A 73 1.46 3.51 1.13
N LYS A 74 0.16 3.57 0.80
CA LYS A 74 -0.36 3.79 -0.55
C LYS A 74 0.27 4.99 -1.24
N THR A 75 0.51 4.87 -2.55
CA THR A 75 1.06 5.95 -3.37
C THR A 75 0.30 7.27 -3.19
N VAL A 76 0.99 8.30 -2.70
CA VAL A 76 0.46 9.66 -2.54
C VAL A 76 0.86 10.56 -3.71
N ARG A 77 0.11 11.66 -3.84
CA ARG A 77 0.23 12.67 -4.89
C ARG A 77 0.22 14.06 -4.27
N SER A 78 0.73 15.03 -5.00
CA SER A 78 0.59 16.46 -4.71
C SER A 78 -0.84 17.00 -4.86
N SER A 79 -1.74 16.24 -5.49
CA SER A 79 -3.16 16.57 -5.61
C SER A 79 -4.04 15.34 -5.40
N ALA A 80 -5.29 15.57 -4.98
CA ALA A 80 -6.25 14.49 -4.81
C ALA A 80 -6.59 13.84 -6.16
N ARG A 81 -6.69 12.52 -6.18
CA ARG A 81 -7.10 11.74 -7.35
C ARG A 81 -8.03 10.62 -6.92
N ALA A 82 -9.24 10.60 -7.48
CA ALA A 82 -10.20 9.53 -7.24
C ALA A 82 -9.73 8.21 -7.87
N CYS A 83 -10.15 7.10 -7.27
CA CYS A 83 -9.98 5.77 -7.84
C CYS A 83 -10.96 5.55 -8.99
N TYR A 84 -10.61 4.74 -9.98
CA TYR A 84 -11.56 4.28 -10.99
C TYR A 84 -12.69 3.45 -10.34
N PRO A 85 -13.91 3.48 -10.88
CA PRO A 85 -15.04 2.73 -10.33
C PRO A 85 -14.85 1.22 -10.48
N PRO A 86 -15.49 0.39 -9.64
CA PRO A 86 -15.51 -1.06 -9.82
C PRO A 86 -16.13 -1.48 -11.17
N PRO A 87 -15.71 -2.62 -11.74
CA PRO A 87 -14.63 -3.49 -11.26
C PRO A 87 -13.25 -2.85 -11.55
N ASN A 88 -12.46 -2.66 -10.49
CA ASN A 88 -11.11 -2.09 -10.55
C ASN A 88 -10.03 -3.04 -10.00
N TRP A 89 -10.44 -4.24 -9.59
CA TRP A 89 -9.63 -5.40 -9.25
C TRP A 89 -10.43 -6.66 -9.62
N ALA A 90 -9.83 -7.55 -10.41
CA ALA A 90 -10.36 -8.90 -10.64
C ALA A 90 -9.24 -9.95 -10.49
N PHE A 91 -9.59 -11.15 -10.01
CA PHE A 91 -8.72 -12.32 -10.16
C PHE A 91 -8.75 -12.78 -11.61
N VAL A 92 -7.61 -13.30 -12.08
CA VAL A 92 -7.45 -13.66 -13.48
C VAL A 92 -6.72 -14.98 -13.64
N ASN A 93 -7.01 -15.69 -14.74
CA ASN A 93 -6.34 -16.92 -15.12
C ASN A 93 -5.02 -16.68 -15.87
N ALA A 94 -4.23 -15.70 -15.41
CA ALA A 94 -2.94 -15.40 -16.02
C ALA A 94 -1.92 -16.49 -15.68
N ASP A 95 -1.16 -16.92 -16.68
CA ASP A 95 0.03 -17.74 -16.53
C ASP A 95 1.29 -16.94 -16.96
N ALA A 96 2.45 -17.59 -16.97
CA ALA A 96 3.71 -16.98 -17.39
C ALA A 96 3.83 -16.79 -18.92
N GLY A 97 2.79 -17.14 -19.69
CA GLY A 97 2.77 -17.11 -21.14
C GLY A 97 2.30 -15.79 -21.74
N GLU A 98 2.44 -15.67 -23.06
CA GLU A 98 1.83 -14.61 -23.84
C GLU A 98 0.44 -15.04 -24.29
N GLY A 99 -0.61 -14.29 -23.93
CA GLY A 99 -1.98 -14.64 -24.31
C GLY A 99 -3.04 -13.74 -23.69
N PRO A 100 -4.30 -13.91 -24.10
CA PRO A 100 -5.42 -13.21 -23.48
C PRO A 100 -5.59 -13.68 -22.02
N VAL A 101 -5.77 -12.71 -21.13
CA VAL A 101 -6.02 -12.92 -19.70
C VAL A 101 -7.51 -12.68 -19.44
N TYR A 102 -8.16 -13.62 -18.75
CA TYR A 102 -9.59 -13.56 -18.45
C TYR A 102 -9.83 -13.48 -16.95
N ALA A 103 -10.88 -12.76 -16.56
CA ALA A 103 -11.36 -12.79 -15.18
C ALA A 103 -11.83 -14.21 -14.82
N THR A 104 -11.53 -14.65 -13.61
CA THR A 104 -11.93 -15.97 -13.11
C THR A 104 -12.33 -15.90 -11.64
N ASP A 105 -13.33 -16.69 -11.28
CA ASP A 105 -13.69 -16.99 -9.89
C ASP A 105 -13.15 -18.38 -9.45
N ASP A 106 -12.61 -19.16 -10.40
CA ASP A 106 -11.92 -20.41 -10.14
C ASP A 106 -10.47 -20.10 -9.75
N LEU A 107 -10.22 -20.09 -8.44
CA LEU A 107 -8.93 -19.75 -7.87
C LEU A 107 -8.14 -21.03 -7.56
N PRO A 108 -6.84 -21.06 -7.87
CA PRO A 108 -5.95 -22.12 -7.43
C PRO A 108 -6.02 -22.36 -5.91
N ASP A 109 -5.79 -23.61 -5.49
CA ASP A 109 -5.72 -23.98 -4.08
C ASP A 109 -4.52 -23.33 -3.37
N ASP A 110 -3.38 -23.18 -4.07
CA ASP A 110 -2.20 -22.48 -3.57
C ASP A 110 -2.35 -20.96 -3.80
N PRO A 111 -2.40 -20.13 -2.74
CA PRO A 111 -2.45 -18.68 -2.87
C PRO A 111 -1.26 -18.07 -3.64
N ALA A 112 -0.12 -18.77 -3.71
CA ALA A 112 1.05 -18.31 -4.46
C ALA A 112 0.82 -18.32 -5.99
N ASP A 113 -0.12 -19.13 -6.47
CA ASP A 113 -0.47 -19.24 -7.90
C ASP A 113 -1.60 -18.28 -8.31
N ILE A 114 -2.16 -17.51 -7.36
CA ILE A 114 -3.24 -16.57 -7.63
C ILE A 114 -2.69 -15.33 -8.35
N SER A 115 -3.25 -15.05 -9.53
CA SER A 115 -3.00 -13.82 -10.27
C SER A 115 -4.20 -12.86 -10.22
N SER A 116 -3.92 -11.56 -10.32
CA SER A 116 -4.97 -10.54 -10.38
C SER A 116 -4.60 -9.36 -11.25
N ALA A 117 -5.61 -8.73 -11.85
CA ALA A 117 -5.48 -7.49 -12.59
C ALA A 117 -6.09 -6.33 -11.77
N VAL A 118 -5.38 -5.21 -11.70
CA VAL A 118 -5.82 -4.02 -10.96
C VAL A 118 -5.75 -2.77 -11.84
N CYS A 119 -6.77 -1.93 -11.75
CA CYS A 119 -6.82 -0.64 -12.42
C CYS A 119 -7.33 0.43 -11.44
N PHE A 120 -6.65 0.62 -10.32
CA PHE A 120 -7.04 1.67 -9.36
C PHE A 120 -6.74 3.09 -9.83
N GLY A 121 -5.76 3.26 -10.73
CA GLY A 121 -5.35 4.58 -11.22
C GLY A 121 -4.51 5.39 -10.22
N MET A 122 -3.88 4.73 -9.25
CA MET A 122 -3.08 5.38 -8.19
C MET A 122 -3.86 6.50 -7.49
N PRO A 123 -4.98 6.18 -6.81
CA PRO A 123 -5.78 7.16 -6.11
C PRO A 123 -5.01 7.74 -4.93
N SER A 124 -5.24 9.02 -4.64
CA SER A 124 -4.64 9.73 -3.52
C SER A 124 -5.67 10.63 -2.89
N MET A 125 -5.71 10.66 -1.56
CA MET A 125 -6.40 11.73 -0.83
C MET A 125 -5.63 13.05 -1.01
N SER A 126 -6.17 14.15 -0.48
CA SER A 126 -5.48 15.44 -0.53
C SER A 126 -4.19 15.41 0.31
N PRO A 127 -3.19 16.26 -0.03
CA PRO A 127 -1.97 16.42 0.77
C PRO A 127 -2.18 16.64 2.25
N GLU A 128 -3.17 17.44 2.61
CA GLU A 128 -3.48 17.73 4.01
C GLU A 128 -3.89 16.45 4.74
N PHE A 129 -4.79 15.66 4.13
CA PHE A 129 -5.23 14.41 4.72
C PHE A 129 -4.09 13.40 4.86
N TRP A 130 -3.35 13.12 3.77
CA TRP A 130 -2.40 12.01 3.80
C TRP A 130 -1.16 12.34 4.64
N ARG A 131 -0.77 13.61 4.78
CA ARG A 131 0.34 14.00 5.67
C ARG A 131 -0.02 13.73 7.13
N GLU A 132 -1.23 14.10 7.55
CA GLU A 132 -1.71 13.77 8.89
C GLU A 132 -1.87 12.26 9.10
N ASP A 133 -2.32 11.53 8.07
CA ASP A 133 -2.52 10.09 8.16
C ASP A 133 -1.21 9.30 8.21
N ILE A 134 -0.17 9.73 7.49
CA ILE A 134 1.18 9.17 7.60
C ILE A 134 1.72 9.37 9.02
N ALA A 135 1.56 10.57 9.59
CA ALA A 135 1.97 10.84 10.96
C ALA A 135 1.28 9.87 11.95
N ARG A 136 -0.02 9.61 11.77
CA ARG A 136 -0.77 8.59 12.54
C ARG A 136 -0.26 7.16 12.27
N ALA A 137 0.01 6.81 11.03
CA ALA A 137 0.51 5.49 10.65
C ALA A 137 1.87 5.19 11.30
N LYS A 138 2.70 6.21 11.53
CA LYS A 138 3.98 6.06 12.21
C LYS A 138 3.82 5.76 13.71
N THR A 139 2.79 6.28 14.37
CA THR A 139 2.61 6.08 15.83
C THR A 139 2.17 4.68 16.20
N VAL A 140 1.62 3.91 15.26
CA VAL A 140 1.18 2.52 15.47
C VAL A 140 2.28 1.49 15.23
N LEU A 141 3.44 1.90 14.73
CA LEU A 141 4.56 1.01 14.46
C LEU A 141 5.28 0.58 15.73
N ARG A 142 5.70 -0.68 15.77
CA ARG A 142 6.55 -1.25 16.82
C ARG A 142 8.03 -1.08 16.46
N ALA A 143 8.90 -1.20 17.45
CA ALA A 143 10.34 -1.15 17.23
C ALA A 143 10.78 -2.21 16.20
N GLY A 144 11.63 -1.80 15.24
CA GLY A 144 12.09 -2.64 14.14
C GLY A 144 11.09 -2.78 12.98
N GLN A 145 9.96 -2.08 12.99
CA GLN A 145 9.10 -1.90 11.83
C GLN A 145 9.42 -0.57 11.13
N LEU A 146 9.25 -0.51 9.82
CA LEU A 146 9.53 0.63 8.98
C LEU A 146 8.30 1.02 8.15
N LEU A 147 7.91 2.29 8.24
CA LEU A 147 6.95 2.90 7.33
C LEU A 147 7.69 3.34 6.07
N ILE A 148 7.24 2.85 4.92
CA ILE A 148 7.70 3.28 3.60
C ILE A 148 6.52 3.99 2.94
N VAL A 149 6.75 5.11 2.28
CA VAL A 149 5.66 5.83 1.59
C VAL A 149 5.97 5.90 0.11
N SER A 150 5.05 5.41 -0.71
CA SER A 150 5.14 5.51 -2.16
C SER A 150 4.69 6.91 -2.60
N VAL A 151 5.43 7.53 -3.52
CA VAL A 151 5.14 8.87 -4.07
C VAL A 151 5.10 8.82 -5.59
N VAL A 152 4.28 9.68 -6.20
CA VAL A 152 4.25 9.86 -7.65
C VAL A 152 3.88 11.29 -8.00
N ALA A 153 4.42 11.80 -9.10
CA ALA A 153 4.02 13.09 -9.64
C ALA A 153 2.57 13.09 -10.14
N SER A 154 1.95 14.27 -10.14
CA SER A 154 0.61 14.55 -10.69
C SER A 154 0.72 15.54 -11.85
N PRO A 155 1.27 15.09 -12.99
CA PRO A 155 1.51 15.95 -14.14
C PRO A 155 0.21 16.51 -14.71
N GLU A 156 0.22 17.78 -15.10
CA GLU A 156 -0.86 18.38 -15.88
C GLU A 156 -0.50 18.48 -17.37
N ALA A 157 -1.51 18.73 -18.21
CA ALA A 157 -1.31 18.86 -19.64
C ALA A 157 -0.34 20.02 -19.95
N GLY A 158 0.68 19.73 -20.76
CA GLY A 158 1.68 20.71 -21.18
C GLY A 158 2.84 20.93 -20.21
N TRP A 159 2.90 20.21 -19.08
CA TRP A 159 4.07 20.25 -18.20
C TRP A 159 5.34 19.75 -18.89
N SER A 160 6.46 20.41 -18.59
CA SER A 160 7.80 19.94 -18.95
C SER A 160 8.24 18.78 -18.03
N ALA A 161 9.28 18.05 -18.42
CA ALA A 161 9.87 17.01 -17.58
C ALA A 161 10.40 17.57 -16.24
N GLU A 162 10.88 18.82 -16.24
CA GLU A 162 11.35 19.51 -15.03
C GLU A 162 10.20 19.76 -14.05
N GLN A 163 9.05 20.26 -14.54
CA GLN A 163 7.87 20.47 -13.70
C GLN A 163 7.34 19.15 -13.10
N VAL A 164 7.40 18.04 -13.85
CA VAL A 164 7.05 16.71 -13.31
C VAL A 164 8.03 16.28 -12.22
N ALA A 165 9.33 16.53 -12.41
CA ALA A 165 10.36 16.21 -11.43
C ALA A 165 10.22 17.06 -10.15
N ASP A 166 9.91 18.35 -10.29
CA ASP A 166 9.68 19.26 -9.16
C ASP A 166 8.47 18.83 -8.33
N ASP A 167 7.37 18.43 -8.98
CA ASP A 167 6.18 17.94 -8.29
C ASP A 167 6.44 16.62 -7.55
N TYR A 168 7.18 15.69 -8.18
CA TYR A 168 7.63 14.47 -7.52
C TYR A 168 8.48 14.78 -6.28
N ALA A 169 9.47 15.67 -6.43
CA ALA A 169 10.38 16.05 -5.35
C ALA A 169 9.64 16.74 -4.20
N GLN A 170 8.68 17.62 -4.52
CA GLN A 170 7.84 18.28 -3.53
C GLN A 170 6.97 17.29 -2.75
N CYS A 171 6.38 16.32 -3.45
CA CYS A 171 5.59 15.25 -2.82
C CYS A 171 6.47 14.40 -1.88
N ALA A 172 7.68 14.03 -2.31
CA ALA A 172 8.66 13.32 -1.48
C ALA A 172 9.10 14.13 -0.25
N ALA A 173 9.30 15.44 -0.39
CA ALA A 173 9.64 16.33 0.72
C ALA A 173 8.52 16.38 1.76
N TRP A 174 7.27 16.56 1.33
CA TRP A 174 6.11 16.55 2.23
C TRP A 174 5.90 15.22 2.95
N VAL A 175 6.25 14.10 2.32
CA VAL A 175 6.27 12.78 2.96
C VAL A 175 7.33 12.72 4.05
N ALA A 176 8.56 13.18 3.77
CA ALA A 176 9.63 13.21 4.77
C ALA A 176 9.29 14.11 5.97
N GLU A 177 8.57 15.22 5.75
CA GLU A 177 8.07 16.10 6.82
C GLU A 177 6.94 15.47 7.64
N ALA A 178 6.11 14.63 7.02
CA ALA A 178 4.94 14.01 7.67
C ALA A 178 5.34 12.93 8.71
N GLY A 179 6.56 12.41 8.65
CA GLY A 179 7.11 11.51 9.65
C GLY A 179 7.85 10.32 9.08
#